data_AF-A0A4U6XTW8-F1
#
_entry.id   AF-A0A4U6XTW8-F1
#
_cell.length_a   1.000
_cell.length_b   1.000
_cell.length_c   1.000
_cell.angle_alpha   90.00
_cell.angle_beta   90.00
_cell.angle_gamma   90.00
#
_symmetry.space_group_name_H-M   'P 1'
#
loop_
_entity.id
_entity.type
_entity.pdbx_description
1 polymer ?
#
loop_
_entity_poly.entity_id
_entity_poly.type
_entity_poly.pdbx_seq_one_letter_code
_entity_poly.pdbx_strand_id
1 'polypeptide(L)'
;MKTCLSPACTHLVGLVALHRTSPMTGSNAVIVGLSGCSSSGKTTLARLLRDIFPRTFILHEDDFYKAESELPTKNGLLDWDCPEAISVPDMEKALTHIRENGTFPPFVDSKEDQNSVGKCPVTDAKIAAVKAKVEAWLRPGNPGHAIFSEGKLKVCLFDGFLLYCKEMETTMKLIDIKLFLLVSRAKATQRREARDGYVTLEGFWQDPPGYVDKIVWPNYVESHAWLFKDGNVEGDLSEEVLHEKNIKAQVKKGLDIDMETTLDWTVDTIITELERRASKQS
;
A
#
# COMPACT_ATOMS: atom_id res chain seq x y z
N MET A 1 -32.80 -59.01 -38.47
CA MET A 1 -32.45 -59.55 -37.14
C MET A 1 -31.02 -59.15 -36.82
N LYS A 2 -30.81 -58.55 -35.63
CA LYS A 2 -29.54 -58.19 -34.96
C LYS A 2 -28.77 -57.02 -35.60
N THR A 3 -28.96 -55.75 -35.20
CA THR A 3 -28.43 -55.00 -34.02
C THR A 3 -26.91 -54.84 -33.99
N CYS A 4 -26.46 -53.57 -34.04
CA CYS A 4 -25.43 -52.92 -33.19
C CYS A 4 -24.97 -51.63 -33.88
N LEU A 5 -25.45 -50.46 -33.42
CA LEU A 5 -24.83 -49.56 -32.44
C LEU A 5 -23.96 -48.47 -33.12
N SER A 6 -24.54 -47.26 -33.17
CA SER A 6 -23.83 -45.97 -33.30
C SER A 6 -23.07 -45.69 -31.98
N PRO A 7 -22.05 -44.80 -31.97
CA PRO A 7 -22.39 -43.43 -31.61
C PRO A 7 -21.61 -42.32 -32.36
N ALA A 8 -22.38 -41.28 -32.69
CA ALA A 8 -22.10 -39.86 -32.47
C ALA A 8 -20.73 -39.29 -32.89
N CYS A 9 -20.72 -38.63 -34.04
CA CYS A 9 -19.74 -37.61 -34.40
C CYS A 9 -20.19 -36.27 -33.81
N THR A 10 -19.77 -35.95 -32.59
CA THR A 10 -20.11 -34.68 -31.92
C THR A 10 -19.19 -33.59 -32.43
N HIS A 11 -19.78 -32.57 -33.07
CA HIS A 11 -19.10 -31.31 -33.39
C HIS A 11 -18.68 -30.62 -32.10
N LEU A 12 -17.37 -30.41 -31.90
CA LEU A 12 -16.85 -29.53 -30.86
C LEU A 12 -16.47 -28.20 -31.52
N VAL A 13 -17.39 -27.24 -31.48
CA VAL A 13 -17.16 -25.82 -31.81
C VAL A 13 -17.22 -25.04 -30.50
N GLY A 14 -16.21 -24.21 -30.25
CA GLY A 14 -16.15 -23.24 -29.15
C GLY A 14 -15.66 -23.89 -27.84
N LEU A 15 -14.77 -23.30 -27.05
CA LEU A 15 -14.48 -21.89 -26.85
C LEU A 15 -13.03 -21.83 -26.35
N VAL A 16 -12.06 -21.41 -27.18
CA VAL A 16 -10.78 -20.97 -26.62
C VAL A 16 -11.07 -19.62 -25.98
N ALA A 17 -11.17 -19.60 -24.66
CA ALA A 17 -11.13 -18.37 -23.89
C ALA A 17 -9.74 -17.76 -24.05
N LEU A 18 -9.52 -17.07 -25.17
CA LEU A 18 -8.51 -16.03 -25.30
C LEU A 18 -8.82 -15.06 -24.15
N HIS A 19 -8.03 -15.13 -23.08
CA HIS A 19 -7.89 -14.04 -22.13
C HIS A 19 -7.34 -12.86 -22.91
N ARG A 20 -8.25 -12.11 -23.52
CA ARG A 20 -7.98 -10.76 -23.99
C ARG A 20 -7.69 -9.97 -22.72
N THR A 21 -6.42 -9.76 -22.41
CA THR A 21 -6.02 -8.63 -21.60
C THR A 21 -6.53 -7.39 -22.33
N SER A 22 -7.68 -6.89 -21.92
CA SER A 22 -8.18 -5.62 -22.43
C SER A 22 -7.12 -4.55 -22.18
N PRO A 23 -6.78 -3.73 -23.17
CA PRO A 23 -5.92 -2.59 -22.95
C PRO A 23 -6.60 -1.69 -21.91
N MET A 24 -5.90 -1.36 -20.81
CA MET A 24 -6.41 -0.48 -19.75
C MET A 24 -6.58 0.95 -20.30
N THR A 25 -7.71 1.23 -20.93
CA THR A 25 -8.13 2.57 -21.28
C THR A 25 -8.94 3.16 -20.13
N GLY A 26 -8.31 4.08 -19.37
CA GLY A 26 -8.98 5.08 -18.52
C GLY A 26 -9.30 4.70 -17.07
N SER A 27 -8.29 4.42 -16.23
CA SER A 27 -8.53 4.44 -14.78
C SER A 27 -8.59 5.88 -14.28
N ASN A 28 -9.58 6.18 -13.43
CA ASN A 28 -9.78 7.50 -12.85
C ASN A 28 -8.82 7.80 -11.68
N ALA A 29 -8.04 6.80 -11.22
CA ALA A 29 -7.07 6.96 -10.15
C ALA A 29 -5.74 6.25 -10.42
N VAL A 30 -4.68 6.75 -9.79
CA VAL A 30 -3.43 6.03 -9.58
C VAL A 30 -3.35 5.67 -8.09
N ILE A 31 -3.15 4.38 -7.80
CA ILE A 31 -3.02 3.84 -6.45
C ILE A 31 -1.54 3.72 -6.08
N VAL A 32 -1.08 4.56 -5.16
CA VAL A 32 0.29 4.57 -4.64
C VAL A 32 0.30 3.83 -3.29
N GLY A 33 0.88 2.63 -3.25
CA GLY A 33 1.04 1.88 -2.01
C GLY A 33 2.24 2.38 -1.21
N LEU A 34 2.03 2.63 0.07
CA LEU A 34 3.05 2.94 1.07
C LEU A 34 3.06 1.79 2.07
N SER A 35 4.10 0.96 2.02
CA SER A 35 4.22 -0.21 2.90
C SER A 35 5.53 -0.26 3.67
N GLY A 36 5.65 -1.22 4.59
CA GLY A 36 6.73 -1.33 5.56
C GLY A 36 6.21 -1.66 6.95
N CYS A 37 7.12 -2.01 7.87
CA CYS A 37 6.80 -2.42 9.23
C CYS A 37 5.84 -1.44 9.94
N SER A 38 5.06 -1.95 10.90
CA SER A 38 4.31 -1.11 11.82
C SER A 38 5.24 -0.05 12.45
N SER A 39 4.74 1.18 12.61
CA SER A 39 5.52 2.32 13.13
C SER A 39 6.77 2.75 12.31
N SER A 40 6.86 2.39 11.02
CA SER A 40 7.92 2.90 10.13
C SER A 40 7.74 4.38 9.73
N GLY A 41 6.52 4.92 9.82
CA GLY A 41 6.19 6.32 9.49
C GLY A 41 5.31 6.52 8.25
N LYS A 42 4.73 5.44 7.72
CA LYS A 42 3.87 5.44 6.52
C LYS A 42 2.72 6.46 6.58
N THR A 43 1.95 6.46 7.66
CA THR A 43 0.80 7.36 7.84
C THR A 43 1.19 8.83 7.87
N THR A 44 2.31 9.16 8.51
CA THR A 44 2.88 10.52 8.48
C THR A 44 3.25 10.93 7.06
N LEU A 45 3.93 10.04 6.32
CA LEU A 45 4.29 10.27 4.93
C LEU A 45 3.05 10.42 4.04
N ALA A 46 2.04 9.57 4.21
CA ALA A 46 0.79 9.62 3.48
C ALA A 46 0.06 10.97 3.66
N ARG A 47 -0.03 11.47 4.90
CA ARG A 47 -0.64 12.77 5.21
C ARG A 47 0.12 13.93 4.57
N LEU A 48 1.45 13.91 4.63
CA LEU A 48 2.29 14.91 3.94
C LEU A 48 2.05 14.90 2.43
N LEU A 49 2.06 13.72 1.81
CA LEU A 49 1.86 13.57 0.36
C LEU A 49 0.46 14.00 -0.08
N ARG A 50 -0.57 13.69 0.72
CA ARG A 50 -1.95 14.15 0.48
C ARG A 50 -2.03 15.67 0.38
N ASP A 51 -1.30 16.36 1.25
CA ASP A 51 -1.30 17.83 1.33
C ASP A 51 -0.35 18.48 0.29
N ILE A 52 0.52 17.69 -0.34
CA ILE A 52 1.49 18.13 -1.37
C ILE A 52 0.94 17.93 -2.79
N PHE A 53 0.33 16.77 -3.08
CA PHE A 53 -0.16 16.44 -4.41
C PHE A 53 -1.63 16.81 -4.61
N PRO A 54 -2.02 17.32 -5.79
CA PRO A 54 -3.40 17.72 -6.05
C PRO A 54 -4.32 16.50 -6.16
N ARG A 55 -5.56 16.66 -5.70
CA ARG A 55 -6.63 15.64 -5.81
C ARG A 55 -6.24 14.27 -5.23
N THR A 56 -5.57 14.31 -4.08
CA THR A 56 -5.07 13.14 -3.38
C THR A 56 -5.91 12.83 -2.16
N PHE A 57 -6.16 11.55 -1.88
CA PHE A 57 -6.75 11.07 -0.64
C PHE A 57 -6.03 9.82 -0.16
N ILE A 58 -6.29 9.42 1.08
CA ILE A 58 -5.65 8.27 1.73
C ILE A 58 -6.69 7.18 1.95
N LEU A 59 -6.30 5.93 1.73
CA LEU A 59 -7.00 4.74 2.18
C LEU A 59 -6.06 4.00 3.13
N HIS A 60 -6.54 3.60 4.31
CA HIS A 60 -5.74 2.88 5.29
C HIS A 60 -6.09 1.38 5.28
N GLU A 61 -5.09 0.51 5.31
CA GLU A 61 -5.27 -0.94 5.47
C GLU A 61 -6.00 -1.27 6.79
N ASP A 62 -5.70 -0.51 7.84
CA ASP A 62 -6.29 -0.65 9.18
C ASP A 62 -7.82 -0.40 9.17
N ASP A 63 -8.38 0.26 8.15
CA ASP A 63 -9.84 0.41 8.01
C ASP A 63 -10.55 -0.92 7.69
N PHE A 64 -9.79 -1.96 7.32
CA PHE A 64 -10.27 -3.28 6.95
C PHE A 64 -9.99 -4.37 8.01
N TYR A 65 -9.65 -3.99 9.25
CA TYR A 65 -9.61 -4.93 10.35
C TYR A 65 -10.96 -5.65 10.55
N LYS A 66 -10.90 -6.95 10.81
CA LYS A 66 -12.05 -7.76 11.25
C LYS A 66 -12.39 -7.45 12.72
N ALA A 67 -13.54 -7.92 13.19
CA ALA A 67 -13.90 -7.79 14.61
C ALA A 67 -12.93 -8.57 15.50
N GLU A 68 -12.75 -8.17 16.77
CA GLU A 68 -11.78 -8.81 17.68
C GLU A 68 -12.11 -10.28 17.91
N SER A 69 -13.41 -10.61 17.91
CA SER A 69 -13.91 -11.98 18.00
C SER A 69 -13.53 -12.90 16.83
N GLU A 70 -13.10 -12.34 15.70
CA GLU A 70 -12.68 -13.07 14.50
C GLU A 70 -11.14 -13.13 14.36
N LEU A 71 -10.41 -12.40 15.21
CA LEU A 71 -8.95 -12.34 15.13
C LEU A 71 -8.31 -13.64 15.63
N PRO A 72 -7.21 -14.07 15.00
CA PRO A 72 -6.43 -15.19 15.52
C PRO A 72 -5.70 -14.80 16.80
N THR A 73 -5.18 -15.82 17.49
CA THR A 73 -4.29 -15.63 18.63
C THR A 73 -2.92 -16.21 18.37
N LYS A 74 -1.88 -15.51 18.82
CA LYS A 74 -0.49 -15.96 18.76
C LYS A 74 0.15 -15.67 20.12
N ASN A 75 0.90 -16.64 20.66
CA ASN A 75 1.53 -16.51 21.99
C ASN A 75 0.57 -16.08 23.13
N GLY A 76 -0.71 -16.48 23.04
CA GLY A 76 -1.75 -16.15 24.03
C GLY A 76 -2.29 -14.72 23.94
N LEU A 77 -1.99 -13.98 22.87
CA LEU A 77 -2.44 -12.61 22.62
C LEU A 77 -3.24 -12.55 21.32
N LEU A 78 -4.17 -11.60 21.19
CA LEU A 78 -4.82 -11.31 19.90
C LEU A 78 -3.76 -10.83 18.90
N ASP A 79 -3.78 -11.41 17.71
CA ASP A 79 -2.83 -11.08 16.66
C ASP A 79 -3.47 -10.12 15.65
N TRP A 80 -3.15 -8.83 15.82
CA TRP A 80 -3.57 -7.74 14.94
C TRP A 80 -2.60 -7.54 13.76
N ASP A 81 -1.41 -8.13 13.81
CA ASP A 81 -0.33 -7.82 12.87
C ASP A 81 -0.16 -8.94 11.81
N CYS A 82 -1.23 -9.68 11.50
CA CYS A 82 -1.22 -10.78 10.54
C CYS A 82 -2.28 -10.63 9.42
N PRO A 83 -2.10 -11.25 8.24
CA PRO A 83 -3.04 -11.14 7.12
C PRO A 83 -4.46 -11.60 7.46
N GLU A 84 -4.61 -12.60 8.34
CA GLU A 84 -5.92 -13.12 8.76
C GLU A 84 -6.73 -12.10 9.55
N ALA A 85 -6.10 -11.07 10.12
CA ALA A 85 -6.78 -9.97 10.80
C ALA A 85 -7.47 -8.99 9.83
N ILE A 86 -7.12 -9.02 8.55
CA ILE A 86 -7.58 -8.07 7.53
C ILE A 86 -8.64 -8.70 6.63
N SER A 87 -9.72 -7.97 6.34
CA SER A 87 -10.69 -8.33 5.31
C SER A 87 -10.16 -7.97 3.92
N VAL A 88 -9.34 -8.87 3.36
CA VAL A 88 -8.83 -8.74 1.97
C VAL A 88 -9.96 -8.53 0.94
N PRO A 89 -11.10 -9.23 1.00
CA PRO A 89 -12.20 -8.99 0.05
C PRO A 89 -12.74 -7.55 0.09
N ASP A 90 -12.92 -6.97 1.27
CA ASP A 90 -13.43 -5.59 1.40
C ASP A 90 -12.38 -4.56 0.96
N MET A 91 -11.12 -4.84 1.24
CA MET A 91 -9.98 -4.04 0.79
C MET A 91 -9.86 -4.04 -0.74
N GLU A 92 -9.95 -5.19 -1.40
CA GLU A 92 -9.93 -5.27 -2.87
C GLU A 92 -11.16 -4.62 -3.52
N LYS A 93 -12.33 -4.72 -2.88
CA LYS A 93 -13.54 -4.01 -3.30
C LYS A 93 -13.36 -2.50 -3.22
N ALA A 94 -12.74 -1.99 -2.16
CA ALA A 94 -12.41 -0.57 -2.01
C ALA A 94 -11.44 -0.09 -3.10
N LEU A 95 -10.35 -0.82 -3.34
CA LEU A 95 -9.37 -0.49 -4.39
C LEU A 95 -9.98 -0.53 -5.79
N THR A 96 -10.86 -1.49 -6.06
CA THR A 96 -11.60 -1.58 -7.33
C THR A 96 -12.51 -0.37 -7.51
N HIS A 97 -13.28 0.00 -6.48
CA HIS A 97 -14.10 1.22 -6.50
C HIS A 97 -13.27 2.46 -6.80
N ILE A 98 -12.12 2.62 -6.14
CA ILE A 98 -11.21 3.75 -6.35
C ILE A 98 -10.69 3.80 -7.79
N ARG A 99 -10.29 2.66 -8.33
CA ARG A 99 -9.77 2.54 -9.70
C ARG A 99 -10.81 2.94 -10.74
N GLU A 100 -12.07 2.55 -10.52
CA GLU A 100 -13.20 2.82 -11.41
C GLU A 100 -13.72 4.25 -11.27
N ASN A 101 -13.83 4.78 -10.06
CA ASN A 101 -14.55 6.02 -9.79
C ASN A 101 -13.63 7.21 -9.46
N GLY A 102 -12.39 6.95 -9.06
CA GLY A 102 -11.45 7.98 -8.59
C GLY A 102 -11.84 8.60 -7.24
N THR A 103 -12.79 8.01 -6.51
CA THR A 103 -13.31 8.57 -5.26
C THR A 103 -13.07 7.62 -4.10
N PHE A 104 -13.06 8.19 -2.90
CA PHE A 104 -13.06 7.40 -1.67
C PHE A 104 -14.31 6.51 -1.63
N PRO A 105 -14.20 5.21 -1.29
CA PRO A 105 -15.35 4.31 -1.25
C PRO A 105 -16.36 4.75 -0.19
N PRO A 106 -17.64 4.97 -0.55
CA PRO A 106 -18.65 5.48 0.40
C PRO A 106 -19.06 4.45 1.47
N PHE A 107 -18.59 3.20 1.35
CA PHE A 107 -18.86 2.10 2.27
C PHE A 107 -17.69 1.81 3.24
N VAL A 108 -16.62 2.61 3.19
CA VAL A 108 -15.50 2.52 4.14
C VAL A 108 -15.65 3.67 5.15
N ASP A 109 -15.58 3.34 6.43
CA ASP A 109 -15.51 4.32 7.52
C ASP A 109 -14.09 4.36 8.05
N SER A 110 -13.40 5.49 7.85
CA SER A 110 -11.97 5.59 8.16
C SER A 110 -11.74 5.84 9.65
N LYS A 111 -11.21 4.82 10.33
CA LYS A 111 -10.93 4.85 11.76
C LYS A 111 -9.53 5.36 12.06
N GLU A 112 -8.58 5.12 11.15
CA GLU A 112 -7.20 5.57 11.32
C GLU A 112 -7.08 7.10 11.38
N ASP A 113 -8.00 7.82 10.76
CA ASP A 113 -8.10 9.28 10.88
C ASP A 113 -8.56 9.77 12.26
N GLN A 114 -9.05 8.88 13.13
CA GLN A 114 -9.41 9.17 14.52
C GLN A 114 -8.24 9.00 15.49
N ASN A 115 -7.17 8.32 15.09
CA ASN A 115 -6.00 8.09 15.94
C ASN A 115 -5.16 9.36 16.14
N SER A 116 -4.50 9.47 17.29
CA SER A 116 -3.69 10.65 17.64
C SER A 116 -2.51 10.82 16.67
N VAL A 117 -2.35 12.03 16.15
CA VAL A 117 -1.23 12.36 15.26
C VAL A 117 -0.09 12.91 16.11
N GLY A 118 1.01 12.16 16.20
CA GLY A 118 2.24 12.66 16.81
C GLY A 118 2.81 13.88 16.09
N LYS A 119 3.76 14.58 16.73
CA LYS A 119 4.43 15.74 16.12
C LYS A 119 5.06 15.35 14.78
N CYS A 120 4.75 16.11 13.73
CA CYS A 120 5.40 15.94 12.43
C CYS A 120 6.91 16.15 12.56
N PRO A 121 7.75 15.18 12.15
CA PRO A 121 9.21 15.28 12.24
C PRO A 121 9.83 16.11 11.10
N VAL A 122 9.03 16.56 10.13
CA VAL A 122 9.47 17.37 8.97
C VAL A 122 9.28 18.85 9.29
N THR A 123 10.29 19.66 8.98
CA THR A 123 10.22 21.11 9.19
C THR A 123 9.25 21.79 8.22
N ASP A 124 8.61 22.89 8.67
CA ASP A 124 7.73 23.69 7.81
C ASP A 124 8.45 24.20 6.55
N ALA A 125 9.74 24.55 6.68
CA ALA A 125 10.58 24.97 5.56
C ALA A 125 10.74 23.86 4.52
N LYS A 126 10.97 22.61 4.96
CA LYS A 126 11.03 21.45 4.07
C LYS A 126 9.69 21.19 3.40
N ILE A 127 8.58 21.21 4.16
CA ILE A 127 7.23 21.04 3.60
C ILE A 127 6.95 22.10 2.52
N ALA A 128 7.26 23.37 2.79
CA ALA A 128 7.09 24.47 1.85
C ALA A 128 7.95 24.28 0.59
N ALA A 129 9.20 23.85 0.72
CA ALA A 129 10.10 23.61 -0.41
C ALA A 129 9.58 22.49 -1.33
N VAL A 130 9.09 21.39 -0.73
CA VAL A 130 8.54 20.25 -1.48
C VAL A 130 7.20 20.63 -2.15
N LYS A 131 6.34 21.39 -1.48
CA LYS A 131 5.12 21.95 -2.09
C LYS A 131 5.45 22.83 -3.30
N ALA A 132 6.40 23.75 -3.16
CA ALA A 132 6.84 24.61 -4.25
C ALA A 132 7.38 23.83 -5.46
N LYS A 133 8.07 22.71 -5.21
CA LYS A 133 8.54 21.79 -6.26
C LYS A 133 7.36 21.18 -7.04
N VAL A 134 6.37 20.65 -6.34
CA VAL A 134 5.18 20.06 -6.98
C VAL A 134 4.35 21.13 -7.69
N GLU A 135 4.17 22.31 -7.10
CA GLU A 135 3.52 23.45 -7.75
C GLU A 135 4.23 23.88 -9.04
N ALA A 136 5.56 23.92 -9.05
CA ALA A 136 6.34 24.20 -10.26
C ALA A 136 6.09 23.14 -11.34
N TRP A 137 6.08 21.86 -10.97
CA TRP A 137 5.78 20.74 -11.87
C TRP A 137 4.35 20.78 -12.43
N LEU A 138 3.39 21.40 -11.73
CA LEU A 138 2.00 21.57 -12.17
C LEU A 138 1.75 22.80 -13.06
N ARG A 139 2.76 23.65 -13.29
CA ARG A 139 2.60 24.85 -14.14
C ARG A 139 2.37 24.47 -15.62
N PRO A 140 1.60 25.29 -16.38
CA PRO A 140 1.40 25.07 -17.80
C PRO A 140 2.72 24.85 -18.56
N GLY A 141 2.73 23.86 -19.45
CA GLY A 141 3.92 23.45 -20.21
C GLY A 141 4.76 22.36 -19.54
N ASN A 142 4.49 22.01 -18.27
CA ASN A 142 5.15 20.90 -17.57
C ASN A 142 4.28 19.63 -17.57
N PRO A 143 4.89 18.43 -17.43
CA PRO A 143 4.15 17.16 -17.48
C PRO A 143 3.02 17.05 -16.45
N GLY A 144 3.24 17.53 -15.22
CA GLY A 144 2.23 17.49 -14.16
C GLY A 144 0.95 18.25 -14.51
N HIS A 145 1.07 19.35 -15.27
CA HIS A 145 -0.08 20.09 -15.75
C HIS A 145 -0.95 19.23 -16.67
N ALA A 146 -0.37 18.58 -17.68
CA ALA A 146 -1.13 17.71 -18.58
C ALA A 146 -1.81 16.57 -17.81
N ILE A 147 -1.09 15.94 -16.87
CA ILE A 147 -1.59 14.82 -16.07
C ILE A 147 -2.83 15.21 -15.24
N PHE A 148 -2.83 16.39 -14.60
CA PHE A 148 -3.89 16.78 -13.66
C PHE A 148 -4.90 17.79 -14.20
N SER A 149 -4.56 18.59 -15.19
CA SER A 149 -5.43 19.64 -15.75
C SER A 149 -6.28 19.14 -16.92
N GLU A 150 -5.74 18.26 -17.77
CA GLU A 150 -6.49 17.67 -18.90
C GLU A 150 -7.21 16.38 -18.48
N GLY A 151 -6.73 15.71 -17.43
CA GLY A 151 -7.30 14.49 -16.89
C GLY A 151 -8.21 14.68 -15.67
N LYS A 152 -9.10 13.71 -15.44
CA LYS A 152 -9.83 13.54 -14.17
C LYS A 152 -9.03 12.77 -13.12
N LEU A 153 -7.72 12.62 -13.32
CA LEU A 153 -6.89 11.74 -12.50
C LEU A 153 -6.91 12.14 -11.02
N LYS A 154 -7.02 11.12 -10.18
CA LYS A 154 -6.98 11.18 -8.72
C LYS A 154 -5.81 10.33 -8.23
N VAL A 155 -5.24 10.69 -7.08
CA VAL A 155 -4.20 9.87 -6.44
C VAL A 155 -4.78 9.29 -5.16
N CYS A 156 -4.71 7.97 -5.03
CA CYS A 156 -5.01 7.29 -3.78
C CYS A 156 -3.69 6.85 -3.15
N LEU A 157 -3.39 7.36 -1.96
CA LEU A 157 -2.30 6.86 -1.13
C LEU A 157 -2.84 5.70 -0.31
N PHE A 158 -2.38 4.49 -0.59
CA PHE A 158 -2.80 3.29 0.12
C PHE A 158 -1.74 2.95 1.18
N ASP A 159 -2.05 3.26 2.43
CA ASP A 159 -1.17 3.14 3.59
C ASP A 159 -1.45 1.83 4.33
N GLY A 160 -0.47 0.93 4.41
CA GLY A 160 -0.65 -0.37 5.07
C GLY A 160 0.66 -1.10 5.36
N PHE A 161 0.71 -1.85 6.46
CA PHE A 161 1.91 -2.57 6.88
C PHE A 161 2.05 -3.96 6.27
N LEU A 162 0.98 -4.56 5.71
CA LEU A 162 0.99 -5.89 5.07
C LEU A 162 0.85 -5.86 3.55
N LEU A 163 0.76 -4.67 2.93
CA LEU A 163 0.49 -4.54 1.49
C LEU A 163 1.41 -5.39 0.59
N TYR A 164 2.65 -5.65 1.01
CA TYR A 164 3.64 -6.45 0.26
C TYR A 164 4.02 -7.77 0.97
N CYS A 165 3.11 -8.38 1.72
CA CYS A 165 3.24 -9.79 2.10
C CYS A 165 2.73 -10.71 0.97
N LYS A 166 3.07 -12.00 1.03
CA LYS A 166 2.75 -12.95 -0.06
C LYS A 166 1.24 -13.18 -0.19
N GLU A 167 0.54 -13.13 0.93
CA GLU A 167 -0.92 -13.29 1.04
C GLU A 167 -1.66 -12.17 0.31
N MET A 168 -1.04 -10.99 0.15
CA MET A 168 -1.60 -9.84 -0.56
C MET A 168 -1.26 -9.82 -2.07
N GLU A 169 -0.85 -10.94 -2.68
CA GLU A 169 -0.42 -10.93 -4.09
C GLU A 169 -1.49 -10.44 -5.08
N THR A 170 -2.77 -10.73 -4.83
CA THR A 170 -3.87 -10.20 -5.64
C THR A 170 -4.06 -8.70 -5.44
N THR A 171 -4.05 -8.25 -4.19
CA THR A 171 -4.14 -6.82 -3.83
C THR A 171 -2.96 -6.03 -4.39
N MET A 172 -1.74 -6.57 -4.37
CA MET A 172 -0.54 -5.95 -4.96
C MET A 172 -0.71 -5.63 -6.45
N LYS A 173 -1.50 -6.41 -7.20
CA LYS A 173 -1.76 -6.16 -8.63
C LYS A 173 -2.64 -4.92 -8.84
N LEU A 174 -3.41 -4.51 -7.83
CA LEU A 174 -4.22 -3.30 -7.84
C LEU A 174 -3.41 -2.03 -7.49
N ILE A 175 -2.15 -2.18 -7.03
CA ILE A 175 -1.28 -1.07 -6.67
C ILE A 175 -0.38 -0.68 -7.85
N ASP A 176 -0.46 0.59 -8.23
CA ASP A 176 0.16 1.14 -9.43
C ASP A 176 1.62 1.58 -9.23
N ILE A 177 1.92 2.16 -8.08
CA ILE A 177 3.25 2.59 -7.65
C ILE A 177 3.46 1.98 -6.27
N LYS A 178 4.49 1.16 -6.10
CA LYS A 178 4.75 0.43 -4.85
C LYS A 178 5.97 0.99 -4.15
N LEU A 179 5.81 1.50 -2.94
CA LEU A 179 6.86 2.12 -2.14
C LEU A 179 7.00 1.40 -0.80
N PHE A 180 8.22 1.02 -0.43
CA PHE A 180 8.51 0.28 0.80
C PHE A 180 9.48 1.03 1.70
N LEU A 181 9.07 1.28 2.95
CA LEU A 181 9.84 1.96 3.98
C LEU A 181 10.55 0.94 4.88
N LEU A 182 11.82 1.23 5.18
CA LEU A 182 12.67 0.44 6.05
C LEU A 182 12.80 1.09 7.43
N VAL A 183 12.75 0.27 8.48
CA VAL A 183 12.91 0.69 9.87
C VAL A 183 13.59 -0.43 10.65
N SER A 184 14.44 -0.10 11.61
CA SER A 184 15.02 -1.08 12.52
C SER A 184 14.01 -1.57 13.55
N ARG A 185 14.27 -2.74 14.13
CA ARG A 185 13.48 -3.25 15.26
C ARG A 185 13.46 -2.25 16.40
N ALA A 186 14.61 -1.69 16.74
CA ALA A 186 14.76 -0.76 17.84
C ALA A 186 13.85 0.46 17.67
N LYS A 187 13.85 1.08 16.49
CA LYS A 187 13.06 2.28 16.20
C LYS A 187 11.56 1.97 16.07
N ALA A 188 11.21 0.85 15.44
CA ALA A 188 9.82 0.40 15.35
C ALA A 188 9.23 0.12 16.74
N THR A 189 9.99 -0.58 17.60
CA THR A 189 9.61 -0.89 18.99
C THR A 189 9.41 0.39 19.79
N GLN A 190 10.41 1.27 19.82
CA GLN A 190 10.34 2.56 20.53
C GLN A 190 9.08 3.35 20.13
N ARG A 191 8.79 3.42 18.84
CA ARG A 191 7.63 4.17 18.32
C ARG A 191 6.30 3.47 18.60
N ARG A 192 6.25 2.13 18.57
CA ARG A 192 5.04 1.34 18.86
C ARG A 192 4.66 1.47 20.34
N GLU A 193 5.63 1.30 21.23
CA GLU A 193 5.42 1.39 22.68
C GLU A 193 5.08 2.82 23.16
N ALA A 194 5.45 3.84 22.39
CA ALA A 194 5.12 5.23 22.67
C ALA A 194 3.70 5.64 22.22
N ARG A 195 2.93 4.75 21.59
CA ARG A 195 1.54 5.05 21.19
C ARG A 195 0.60 4.95 22.39
N ASP A 196 -0.37 5.87 22.43
CA ASP A 196 -1.39 5.88 23.49
C ASP A 196 -2.32 4.64 23.39
N GLY A 197 -2.52 4.13 22.18
CA GLY A 197 -3.34 2.97 21.83
C GLY A 197 -4.02 3.17 20.48
N TYR A 198 -5.03 2.37 20.20
CA TYR A 198 -5.68 2.22 18.89
C TYR A 198 -7.20 2.23 19.03
N VAL A 199 -7.88 2.99 18.20
CA VAL A 199 -9.34 2.88 18.06
C VAL A 199 -9.68 1.62 17.27
N THR A 200 -10.52 0.74 17.82
CA THR A 200 -10.99 -0.51 17.18
C THR A 200 -12.48 -0.45 16.86
N LEU A 201 -13.02 -1.48 16.20
CA LEU A 201 -14.46 -1.64 16.00
C LEU A 201 -15.23 -1.75 17.32
N GLU A 202 -14.60 -2.29 18.36
CA GLU A 202 -15.23 -2.65 19.63
C GLU A 202 -14.80 -1.74 20.79
N GLY A 203 -13.91 -0.76 20.53
CA GLY A 203 -13.55 0.28 21.49
C GLY A 203 -12.12 0.76 21.31
N PHE A 204 -11.28 0.49 22.30
CA PHE A 204 -9.90 0.97 22.36
C PHE A 204 -8.97 -0.17 22.75
N TRP A 205 -7.94 -0.38 21.94
CA TRP A 205 -6.90 -1.38 22.17
C TRP A 205 -5.60 -0.70 22.61
N GLN A 206 -4.98 -1.26 23.65
CA GLN A 206 -3.62 -0.89 24.04
C GLN A 206 -2.76 -2.15 24.04
N ASP A 207 -1.61 -2.07 23.38
CA ASP A 207 -0.69 -3.20 23.31
C ASP A 207 -0.29 -3.69 24.72
N PRO A 208 -0.48 -4.97 25.05
CA PRO A 208 -0.06 -5.51 26.33
C PRO A 208 1.48 -5.60 26.42
N PRO A 209 2.05 -5.70 27.63
CA PRO A 209 3.50 -5.81 27.81
C PRO A 209 4.13 -6.95 26.98
N GLY A 210 5.16 -6.59 26.20
CA GLY A 210 5.87 -7.51 25.31
C GLY A 210 5.14 -7.84 24.01
N TYR A 211 4.09 -7.10 23.63
CA TYR A 211 3.35 -7.31 22.37
C TYR A 211 4.28 -7.24 21.15
N VAL A 212 5.23 -6.30 21.13
CA VAL A 212 6.17 -6.16 20.00
C VAL A 212 7.01 -7.40 19.78
N ASP A 213 7.54 -7.97 20.86
CA ASP A 213 8.39 -9.16 20.81
C ASP A 213 7.62 -10.43 20.48
N LYS A 214 6.35 -10.50 20.89
CA LYS A 214 5.51 -11.70 20.76
C LYS A 214 4.70 -11.71 19.47
N ILE A 215 4.37 -10.55 18.92
CA ILE A 215 3.42 -10.40 17.81
C ILE A 215 4.03 -9.56 16.68
N VAL A 216 4.20 -8.25 16.91
CA VAL A 216 4.50 -7.26 15.85
C VAL A 216 5.76 -7.61 15.07
N TRP A 217 6.89 -7.80 15.76
CA TRP A 217 8.16 -8.05 15.08
C TRP A 217 8.24 -9.44 14.45
N PRO A 218 7.85 -10.55 15.14
CA PRO A 218 7.77 -11.85 14.50
C PRO A 218 6.90 -11.87 13.23
N ASN A 219 5.74 -11.22 13.25
CA ASN A 219 4.88 -11.15 12.07
C ASN A 219 5.48 -10.32 10.95
N TYR A 220 6.12 -9.18 11.27
CA TYR A 220 6.83 -8.42 10.26
C TYR A 220 7.90 -9.26 9.55
N VAL A 221 8.70 -10.03 10.32
CA VAL A 221 9.70 -10.95 9.78
C VAL A 221 9.03 -12.00 8.89
N GLU A 222 8.00 -12.68 9.39
CA GLU A 222 7.28 -13.73 8.68
C GLU A 222 6.69 -13.24 7.34
N SER A 223 6.01 -12.10 7.35
CA SER A 223 5.34 -11.52 6.19
C SER A 223 6.29 -10.92 5.15
N HIS A 224 7.48 -10.45 5.56
CA HIS A 224 8.34 -9.64 4.70
C HIS A 224 9.75 -10.20 4.45
N ALA A 225 10.19 -11.25 5.15
CA ALA A 225 11.55 -11.81 4.96
C ALA A 225 11.89 -12.09 3.49
N TRP A 226 10.90 -12.46 2.66
CA TRP A 226 11.09 -12.71 1.23
C TRP A 226 11.50 -11.49 0.41
N LEU A 227 11.32 -10.27 0.92
CA LEU A 227 11.79 -9.02 0.30
C LEU A 227 13.28 -8.75 0.58
N PHE A 228 13.89 -9.49 1.51
CA PHE A 228 15.25 -9.25 2.01
C PHE A 228 16.20 -10.38 1.62
N LYS A 229 17.49 -10.04 1.48
CA LYS A 229 18.55 -11.03 1.31
C LYS A 229 18.63 -11.90 2.56
N ASP A 230 18.74 -13.21 2.35
CA ASP A 230 18.85 -14.22 3.41
C ASP A 230 17.71 -14.17 4.46
N GLY A 231 16.59 -13.53 4.13
CA GLY A 231 15.47 -13.34 5.07
C GLY A 231 15.72 -12.35 6.21
N ASN A 232 16.82 -11.58 6.18
CA ASN A 232 17.15 -10.63 7.24
C ASN A 232 16.45 -9.28 7.03
N VAL A 233 15.34 -9.04 7.74
CA VAL A 233 14.55 -7.79 7.62
C VAL A 233 15.24 -6.51 8.14
N GLU A 234 16.39 -6.65 8.82
CA GLU A 234 17.26 -5.51 9.16
C GLU A 234 18.48 -5.41 8.23
N GLY A 235 18.55 -6.26 7.21
CA GLY A 235 19.61 -6.30 6.21
C GLY A 235 19.24 -5.61 4.90
N ASP A 236 19.95 -6.00 3.85
CA ASP A 236 19.71 -5.52 2.49
C ASP A 236 18.43 -6.11 1.89
N LEU A 237 17.69 -5.29 1.13
CA LEU A 237 16.62 -5.78 0.26
C LEU A 237 17.17 -6.63 -0.89
N SER A 238 16.39 -7.61 -1.31
CA SER A 238 16.65 -8.37 -2.54
C SER A 238 16.28 -7.53 -3.76
N GLU A 239 17.27 -6.95 -4.44
CA GLU A 239 17.06 -6.12 -5.63
C GLU A 239 16.34 -6.89 -6.77
N GLU A 240 16.56 -8.21 -6.86
CA GLU A 240 15.86 -9.09 -7.80
C GLU A 240 14.35 -9.11 -7.52
N VAL A 241 13.96 -9.35 -6.27
CA VAL A 241 12.55 -9.40 -5.85
C VAL A 241 11.88 -8.04 -6.02
N LEU A 242 12.57 -6.96 -5.64
CA LEU A 242 12.08 -5.60 -5.83
C LEU A 242 11.82 -5.31 -7.31
N HIS A 243 12.75 -5.70 -8.20
CA HIS A 243 12.59 -5.52 -9.64
C HIS A 243 11.42 -6.37 -10.18
N GLU A 244 11.35 -7.66 -9.83
CA GLU A 244 10.28 -8.57 -10.27
C GLU A 244 8.89 -8.04 -9.87
N LYS A 245 8.74 -7.57 -8.64
CA LYS A 245 7.46 -7.08 -8.10
C LYS A 245 7.23 -5.59 -8.35
N ASN A 246 8.18 -4.89 -8.98
CA ASN A 246 8.21 -3.43 -9.18
C ASN A 246 7.94 -2.66 -7.87
N ILE A 247 8.60 -3.07 -6.79
CA ILE A 247 8.60 -2.39 -5.49
C ILE A 247 9.81 -1.48 -5.43
N LYS A 248 9.61 -0.23 -5.04
CA LYS A 248 10.67 0.77 -4.93
C LYS A 248 10.95 1.05 -3.46
N ALA A 249 12.23 1.16 -3.13
CA ALA A 249 12.71 1.46 -1.79
C ALA A 249 14.02 2.25 -1.87
N GLN A 250 14.41 2.89 -0.77
CA GLN A 250 15.70 3.58 -0.65
C GLN A 250 16.83 2.55 -0.42
N VAL A 251 17.10 1.71 -1.42
CA VAL A 251 18.12 0.65 -1.36
C VAL A 251 19.51 1.20 -1.05
N LYS A 252 20.32 0.44 -0.29
CA LYS A 252 21.70 0.80 0.10
C LYS A 252 21.83 2.11 0.89
N LYS A 253 20.74 2.62 1.46
CA LYS A 253 20.75 3.80 2.36
C LYS A 253 20.67 3.43 3.84
N GLY A 254 20.56 2.14 4.15
CA GLY A 254 20.37 1.64 5.51
C GLY A 254 18.91 1.72 5.98
N LEU A 255 18.71 1.40 7.25
CA LEU A 255 17.42 1.52 7.93
C LEU A 255 17.26 2.95 8.49
N ASP A 256 16.05 3.27 8.95
CA ASP A 256 15.77 4.44 9.80
C ASP A 256 16.06 5.82 9.19
N ILE A 257 16.06 5.91 7.85
CA ILE A 257 16.17 7.16 7.10
C ILE A 257 15.19 8.19 7.65
N ASP A 258 15.64 9.44 7.76
CA ASP A 258 14.84 10.52 8.30
C ASP A 258 13.67 10.87 7.37
N MET A 259 12.59 11.39 7.96
CA MET A 259 11.35 11.65 7.23
C MET A 259 11.49 12.73 6.16
N GLU A 260 12.42 13.68 6.29
CA GLU A 260 12.62 14.71 5.25
C GLU A 260 13.24 14.08 4.00
N THR A 261 14.29 13.27 4.18
CA THR A 261 14.92 12.53 3.09
C THR A 261 13.96 11.54 2.44
N THR A 262 13.14 10.82 3.23
CA THR A 262 12.12 9.91 2.70
C THR A 262 11.01 10.65 1.95
N LEU A 263 10.61 11.84 2.42
CA LEU A 263 9.62 12.68 1.73
C LEU A 263 10.13 13.14 0.36
N ASP A 264 11.36 13.67 0.30
CA ASP A 264 11.99 14.10 -0.96
C ASP A 264 12.06 12.93 -1.97
N TRP A 265 12.54 11.77 -1.53
CA TRP A 265 12.61 10.57 -2.36
C TRP A 265 11.24 10.12 -2.87
N THR A 266 10.23 10.14 -2.00
CA THR A 266 8.89 9.67 -2.34
C THR A 266 8.22 10.59 -3.36
N VAL A 267 8.32 11.91 -3.18
CA VAL A 267 7.77 12.89 -4.14
C VAL A 267 8.40 12.71 -5.52
N ASP A 268 9.72 12.55 -5.58
CA ASP A 268 10.44 12.39 -6.85
C ASP A 268 10.08 11.09 -7.55
N THR A 269 9.92 10.02 -6.77
CA THR A 269 9.50 8.72 -7.27
C THR A 269 8.07 8.77 -7.82
N ILE A 270 7.14 9.43 -7.12
CA ILE A 270 5.75 9.58 -7.58
C ILE A 270 5.70 10.42 -8.87
N ILE A 271 6.37 11.56 -8.92
CA ILE A 271 6.45 12.41 -10.13
C ILE A 271 6.94 11.57 -11.32
N THR A 272 8.09 10.92 -11.16
CA THR A 272 8.72 10.11 -12.23
C THR A 272 7.78 9.01 -12.73
N GLU A 273 7.07 8.32 -11.83
CA GLU A 273 6.16 7.25 -12.21
C GLU A 273 4.85 7.75 -12.84
N LEU A 274 4.33 8.90 -12.40
CA LEU A 274 3.17 9.52 -13.02
C LEU A 274 3.51 9.97 -14.46
N GLU A 275 4.66 10.59 -14.67
CA GLU A 275 5.14 10.94 -16.02
C GLU A 275 5.32 9.71 -16.90
N ARG A 276 6.01 8.68 -16.39
CA ARG A 276 6.21 7.42 -17.12
C ARG A 276 4.90 6.73 -17.48
N ARG A 277 3.86 6.87 -16.66
CA ARG A 277 2.52 6.34 -16.93
C ARG A 277 1.80 7.13 -18.02
N ALA A 278 1.84 8.47 -17.95
CA ALA A 278 1.24 9.33 -18.95
C ALA A 278 1.83 9.09 -20.34
N SER A 279 3.16 8.94 -20.43
CA SER A 279 3.87 8.68 -21.69
C SER A 279 3.60 7.30 -22.30
N LYS A 280 3.09 6.33 -21.54
CA LYS A 280 2.70 5.00 -22.05
C LYS A 280 1.24 4.92 -22.51
N GLN A 281 0.43 5.91 -22.15
CA GLN A 281 -0.98 6.01 -22.54
C GLN A 281 -1.20 6.92 -23.75
N SER A 282 -0.21 7.76 -24.07
CA SER A 282 -0.15 8.59 -25.28
C SER A 282 0.37 7.79 -26.47
#